data_AF-A0A383DNE1-F1
#
_entry.id   AF-A0A383DNE1-F1
#
_cell.length_a   1.000
_cell.length_b   1.000
_cell.length_c   1.000
_cell.angle_alpha   90.00
_cell.angle_beta   90.00
_cell.angle_gamma   90.00
#
_symmetry.space_group_name_H-M   'P 1'
#
loop_
_entity.id
_entity.type
_entity.pdbx_description
1 polymer ?
#
loop_
_entity_poly.entity_id
_entity_poly.type
_entity_poly.pdbx_seq_one_letter_code
_entity_poly.pdbx_strand_id
1 'polypeptide(L)'
;MASTTDFRNGMVLDIDGQLWTLTYFQHVKPGKGGAFVRTKLKNVLTGAVVDKTYRAGEKVTDVRLERRPVTYSYSDGQLYHFMDQQTYEMTPISRDLLGKEQLAYLKENMECE
;
A
#
# COMPACT_ATOMS: atom_id res chain seq x y z
N MET A 1 -0.10 -11.47 11.61
CA MET A 1 -1.57 -11.41 11.74
C MET A 1 -1.88 -10.49 12.90
N ALA A 2 -2.11 -9.23 12.58
CA ALA A 2 -2.62 -8.24 13.50
C ALA A 2 -4.10 -8.51 13.84
N SER A 3 -4.58 -7.91 14.92
CA SER A 3 -6.00 -7.92 15.30
C SER A 3 -6.61 -6.53 15.14
N THR A 4 -7.93 -6.42 15.25
CA THR A 4 -8.60 -5.10 15.28
C THR A 4 -8.10 -4.16 16.38
N THR A 5 -7.42 -4.69 17.40
CA THR A 5 -6.82 -3.90 18.49
C THR A 5 -5.55 -3.17 18.04
N ASP A 6 -4.90 -3.69 17.02
CA ASP A 6 -3.64 -3.16 16.47
C ASP A 6 -3.87 -2.13 15.35
N PHE A 7 -5.14 -1.84 15.03
CA PHE A 7 -5.50 -0.89 13.97
C PHE A 7 -4.94 0.50 14.25
N ARG A 8 -4.28 1.06 13.24
CA ARG A 8 -3.75 2.41 13.22
C ARG A 8 -4.00 3.03 11.85
N ASN A 9 -4.24 4.34 11.82
CA ASN A 9 -4.32 5.04 10.56
C ASN A 9 -2.96 4.94 9.83
N GLY A 10 -3.01 4.66 8.53
CA GLY A 10 -1.85 4.39 7.70
C GLY A 10 -1.45 2.91 7.60
N MET A 11 -2.03 2.03 8.43
CA MET A 11 -1.79 0.59 8.34
C MET A 11 -2.30 0.03 7.00
N VAL A 12 -1.54 -0.87 6.37
CA VAL A 12 -1.95 -1.53 5.13
C VAL A 12 -2.39 -2.95 5.44
N LEU A 13 -3.55 -3.33 4.92
CA LEU A 13 -4.18 -4.63 5.10
C LEU A 13 -4.27 -5.34 3.74
N ASP A 14 -3.99 -6.64 3.74
CA ASP A 14 -4.37 -7.53 2.63
C ASP A 14 -5.80 -8.02 2.87
N ILE A 15 -6.67 -7.72 1.91
CA ILE A 15 -8.06 -8.16 1.90
C ILE A 15 -8.31 -8.76 0.53
N ASP A 16 -8.48 -10.09 0.50
CA ASP A 16 -8.78 -10.86 -0.71
C ASP A 16 -7.73 -10.65 -1.83
N GLY A 17 -6.46 -10.50 -1.46
CA GLY A 17 -5.35 -10.28 -2.40
C GLY A 17 -5.21 -8.83 -2.88
N GLN A 18 -6.00 -7.91 -2.32
CA GLN A 18 -5.89 -6.48 -2.59
C GLN A 18 -5.34 -5.75 -1.37
N LEU A 19 -4.48 -4.75 -1.62
CA LEU A 19 -3.89 -3.94 -0.57
C LEU A 19 -4.74 -2.71 -0.29
N TRP A 20 -5.06 -2.50 0.99
CA TRP A 20 -5.91 -1.41 1.46
C TRP A 20 -5.25 -0.65 2.60
N THR A 21 -5.09 0.65 2.45
CA THR A 21 -4.66 1.55 3.52
C THR A 21 -5.83 1.92 4.42
N LEU A 22 -5.71 1.69 5.71
CA LEU A 22 -6.65 2.11 6.73
C LEU A 22 -6.53 3.63 6.94
N THR A 23 -7.51 4.37 6.46
CA THR A 23 -7.54 5.84 6.57
C THR A 23 -8.19 6.31 7.87
N TYR A 24 -9.15 5.54 8.36
CA TYR A 24 -9.89 5.84 9.58
C TYR A 24 -10.41 4.55 10.20
N PHE A 25 -10.45 4.49 11.54
CA PHE A 25 -11.17 3.45 12.27
C PHE A 25 -11.88 4.03 13.50
N GLN A 26 -12.94 3.36 13.91
CA GLN A 26 -13.72 3.67 15.10
C GLN A 26 -14.08 2.39 15.83
N HIS A 27 -13.56 2.23 17.04
CA HIS A 27 -13.97 1.15 17.94
C HIS A 27 -15.26 1.56 18.65
N VAL A 28 -16.33 0.80 18.44
CA VAL A 28 -17.64 1.02 19.05
C VAL A 28 -17.94 -0.10 20.05
N LYS A 29 -18.24 0.29 21.29
CA LYS A 29 -18.73 -0.60 22.34
C LYS A 29 -20.21 -0.27 22.61
N PRO A 30 -21.16 -0.96 21.97
CA PRO A 30 -22.58 -0.69 22.19
C PRO A 30 -22.99 -1.09 23.61
N GLY A 31 -23.95 -0.37 24.21
CA GLY A 31 -24.46 -0.71 25.55
C GLY A 31 -25.14 -2.08 25.62
N LYS A 32 -25.57 -2.63 24.48
CA LYS A 32 -26.08 -3.99 24.33
C LYS A 32 -25.56 -4.58 23.01
N GLY A 33 -24.78 -5.67 23.07
CA GLY A 33 -24.18 -6.35 21.92
C GLY A 33 -22.66 -6.45 21.98
N GLY A 34 -22.07 -7.15 21.01
CA GLY A 34 -20.61 -7.29 20.90
C GLY A 34 -19.95 -6.00 20.39
N ALA A 35 -18.70 -5.75 20.81
CA ALA A 35 -17.91 -4.65 20.30
C ALA A 35 -17.51 -4.89 18.83
N PHE A 36 -17.43 -3.82 18.05
CA PHE A 36 -17.03 -3.87 16.64
C PHE A 36 -16.20 -2.65 16.27
N VAL A 37 -15.46 -2.75 15.17
CA VAL A 37 -14.62 -1.69 14.64
C VAL A 37 -15.08 -1.33 13.24
N ARG A 38 -15.52 -0.09 13.03
CA ARG A 38 -15.80 0.46 11.70
C ARG A 38 -14.51 1.00 11.12
N THR A 39 -14.23 0.71 9.87
CA THR A 39 -13.03 1.19 9.18
C THR A 39 -13.39 1.80 7.84
N LYS A 40 -12.61 2.81 7.44
CA LYS A 40 -12.58 3.34 6.09
C LYS A 40 -11.23 2.99 5.47
N LEU A 41 -11.29 2.21 4.40
CA LEU A 41 -10.16 1.63 3.71
C LEU A 41 -10.02 2.29 2.35
N LYS A 42 -8.78 2.59 1.94
CA LYS A 42 -8.45 3.12 0.62
C LYS A 42 -7.57 2.13 -0.12
N ASN A 43 -7.96 1.70 -1.32
CA ASN A 43 -7.18 0.79 -2.14
C ASN A 43 -5.85 1.45 -2.52
N VAL A 44 -4.74 0.74 -2.34
CA VAL A 44 -3.40 1.28 -2.60
C VAL A 44 -3.18 1.54 -4.10
N LEU A 45 -3.73 0.70 -4.97
CA LEU A 45 -3.56 0.79 -6.42
C LEU A 45 -4.60 1.70 -7.08
N THR A 46 -5.88 1.48 -6.79
CA THR A 46 -6.97 2.19 -7.49
C THR A 46 -7.40 3.48 -6.80
N GLY A 47 -7.01 3.68 -5.54
CA GLY A 47 -7.47 4.80 -4.72
C GLY A 47 -8.93 4.72 -4.28
N ALA A 48 -9.67 3.66 -4.64
CA ALA A 48 -11.07 3.47 -4.26
C ALA A 48 -11.23 3.42 -2.74
N VAL A 49 -12.30 3.99 -2.20
CA VAL A 49 -12.57 4.03 -0.77
C VAL A 49 -13.76 3.15 -0.44
N VAL A 50 -13.60 2.26 0.53
CA VAL A 50 -14.65 1.34 0.99
C VAL A 50 -14.76 1.37 2.51
N ASP A 51 -15.97 1.22 3.02
CA ASP A 51 -16.23 1.06 4.44
C ASP A 51 -16.37 -0.43 4.77
N LYS A 52 -15.63 -0.92 5.77
CA LYS A 52 -15.69 -2.31 6.24
C LYS A 52 -15.78 -2.34 7.76
N THR A 53 -16.64 -3.22 8.28
CA THR A 53 -16.82 -3.41 9.72
C THR A 53 -16.26 -4.77 10.13
N TYR A 54 -15.43 -4.77 11.17
CA TYR A 54 -14.82 -5.96 11.75
C TYR A 54 -15.38 -6.22 13.14
N ARG A 55 -15.47 -7.49 13.54
CA ARG A 55 -15.77 -7.84 14.94
C ARG A 55 -14.54 -7.52 15.80
N ALA A 56 -14.75 -7.09 17.04
CA ALA A 56 -13.62 -6.88 17.94
C ALA A 56 -12.84 -8.19 18.16
N GLY A 57 -11.52 -8.14 17.95
CA GLY A 57 -10.62 -9.30 18.04
C GLY A 57 -10.50 -10.12 16.76
N GLU A 58 -11.15 -9.71 15.66
CA GLU A 58 -10.99 -10.35 14.36
C GLU A 58 -9.55 -10.22 13.87
N LYS A 59 -9.00 -11.32 13.36
CA LYS A 59 -7.63 -11.36 12.82
C LYS A 59 -7.63 -10.80 11.41
N VAL A 60 -6.61 -10.01 11.11
CA VAL A 60 -6.36 -9.46 9.78
C VAL A 60 -4.92 -9.75 9.34
N THR A 61 -4.71 -9.71 8.03
CA THR A 61 -3.38 -9.79 7.44
C THR A 61 -2.87 -8.37 7.24
N ASP A 62 -1.87 -8.00 8.03
CA ASP A 62 -1.15 -6.75 7.88
C ASP A 62 -0.01 -6.91 6.87
N VAL A 63 0.23 -5.86 6.08
CA VAL A 63 1.33 -5.82 5.12
C VAL A 63 2.13 -4.56 5.37
N ARG A 64 3.45 -4.69 5.41
CA ARG A 64 4.35 -3.53 5.47
C ARG A 64 4.61 -3.05 4.05
N LEU A 65 4.09 -1.87 3.74
CA LEU A 65 4.41 -1.15 2.51
C LEU A 65 5.51 -0.14 2.81
N GLU A 66 6.55 -0.13 1.99
CA GLU A 66 7.65 0.82 2.09
C GLU A 66 7.68 1.65 0.81
N ARG A 67 7.70 2.98 0.96
CA ARG A 67 7.89 3.91 -0.14
C ARG A 67 9.31 4.41 -0.10
N ARG A 68 10.02 4.30 -1.22
CA ARG A 68 11.40 4.74 -1.33
C ARG A 68 11.50 5.75 -2.45
N PRO A 69 12.04 6.95 -2.19
CA PRO A 69 12.34 7.88 -3.26
C PRO A 69 13.47 7.29 -4.11
N VAL A 70 13.19 7.08 -5.38
CA VAL A 70 14.14 6.55 -6.35
C VAL A 70 14.21 7.47 -7.56
N THR A 71 15.32 7.44 -8.28
CA THR A 71 15.45 8.15 -9.55
C THR A 71 15.64 7.17 -10.67
N TYR A 72 14.84 7.30 -11.71
CA TYR A 72 15.03 6.49 -12.91
C TYR A 72 16.34 6.89 -13.60
N SER A 73 17.24 5.93 -13.75
CA SER A 73 18.57 6.16 -14.30
C SER A 73 18.58 5.87 -15.80
N TYR A 74 18.43 4.60 -16.18
CA TYR A 74 18.44 4.17 -17.58
C TYR A 74 17.68 2.84 -17.76
N SER A 75 17.49 2.42 -19.01
CA SER A 75 16.98 1.08 -19.34
C SER A 75 17.94 0.36 -20.28
N ASP A 76 18.03 -0.96 -20.14
CA ASP A 76 18.84 -1.83 -21.03
C ASP A 76 17.98 -2.48 -22.14
N GLY A 77 16.73 -2.03 -22.27
CA GLY A 77 15.75 -2.54 -23.23
C GLY A 77 14.81 -3.61 -22.66
N GLN A 78 15.19 -4.31 -21.57
CA GLN A 78 14.32 -5.27 -20.88
C GLN A 78 13.97 -4.80 -19.46
N LEU A 79 14.95 -4.22 -18.77
CA LEU A 79 14.84 -3.75 -17.40
C LEU A 79 15.03 -2.23 -17.36
N TYR A 80 14.31 -1.62 -16.43
CA TYR A 80 14.40 -0.22 -16.08
C TYR A 80 15.09 -0.12 -14.73
N HIS A 81 16.19 0.62 -14.67
CA HIS A 81 17.03 0.73 -13.48
C HIS A 81 16.68 2.00 -12.71
N PHE A 82 16.32 1.82 -11.44
CA PHE A 82 16.00 2.91 -10.52
C PHE A 82 17.06 2.97 -9.43
N MET A 83 17.66 4.14 -9.23
CA MET A 83 18.65 4.39 -8.20
C MET A 83 17.96 4.85 -6.91
N ASP A 84 18.19 4.16 -5.80
CA ASP A 84 17.79 4.63 -4.47
C ASP A 84 18.58 5.89 -4.10
N GLN A 85 17.90 6.97 -3.75
CA GLN A 85 18.54 8.26 -3.43
C GLN A 85 19.30 8.26 -2.10
N GLN A 86 19.07 7.27 -1.23
CA GLN A 86 19.71 7.16 0.07
C GLN A 86 20.90 6.20 0.03
N THR A 87 20.74 5.04 -0.62
CA THR A 87 21.78 3.99 -0.64
C THR A 87 22.61 3.98 -1.93
N TYR A 88 22.17 4.70 -2.97
CA TYR A 88 22.74 4.65 -4.33
C TYR A 88 22.70 3.24 -4.96
N GLU A 89 21.89 2.34 -4.41
CA GLU A 89 21.69 1.01 -4.97
C GLU A 89 20.76 1.07 -6.19
N MET A 90 21.11 0.31 -7.22
CA MET A 90 20.31 0.19 -8.44
C MET A 90 19.35 -0.99 -8.31
N THR A 91 18.06 -0.72 -8.46
CA THR A 91 17.00 -1.74 -8.49
C THR A 91 16.48 -1.89 -9.91
N PRO A 92 16.69 -3.05 -10.56
CA PRO A 92 16.11 -3.33 -11.87
C PRO A 92 14.64 -3.72 -11.73
N ILE A 93 13.77 -3.11 -12.55
CA ILE A 93 12.34 -3.41 -12.61
C ILE A 93 11.95 -3.78 -14.04
N SER A 94 11.17 -4.85 -14.19
CA SER A 94 10.68 -5.29 -15.50
C SER A 94 9.58 -4.38 -16.04
N ARG A 95 9.51 -4.30 -17.37
CA ARG A 95 8.48 -3.56 -18.10
C ARG A 95 7.04 -3.91 -17.66
N ASP A 96 6.79 -5.19 -17.39
CA ASP A 96 5.44 -5.67 -17.03
C ASP A 96 4.98 -5.15 -15.67
N LEU A 97 5.91 -4.92 -14.74
CA LEU A 97 5.58 -4.45 -13.39
C LEU A 97 5.29 -2.94 -13.36
N LEU A 98 6.01 -2.16 -14.18
CA LEU A 98 5.83 -0.70 -14.24
C LEU A 98 4.49 -0.29 -14.86
N GLY A 99 3.97 -1.11 -15.77
CA GLY A 99 2.76 -0.79 -16.54
C GLY A 99 3.07 0.10 -17.75
N LYS A 100 2.30 -0.10 -18.83
CA LYS A 100 2.52 0.58 -20.11
C LYS A 100 2.27 2.09 -20.04
N GLU A 101 1.33 2.53 -19.20
CA GLU A 101 0.95 3.94 -19.09
C GLU A 101 2.05 4.74 -18.40
N GLN A 102 2.60 4.22 -17.30
CA GLN A 102 3.67 4.84 -16.52
C GLN A 102 4.94 5.01 -17.36
N LEU A 103 5.29 4.00 -18.16
CA LEU A 103 6.43 4.04 -19.07
C LEU A 103 6.33 5.13 -20.13
N ALA A 104 5.13 5.56 -20.51
CA ALA A 104 4.96 6.67 -21.46
C ALA A 104 5.36 8.03 -20.86
N TYR A 105 5.35 8.15 -19.53
CA TYR A 105 5.70 9.38 -18.81
C TYR A 105 7.10 9.35 -18.17
N LEU A 106 7.74 8.18 -18.14
CA LEU A 106 9.05 8.00 -17.51
C LEU A 106 10.16 8.66 -18.35
N LYS A 107 10.96 9.52 -17.72
CA LYS A 107 12.10 10.21 -18.34
C LYS A 107 13.36 9.98 -17.53
N GLU A 108 14.51 9.85 -18.19
CA GLU A 108 15.81 9.72 -17.51
C GLU A 108 16.04 10.87 -16.52
N ASN A 109 16.59 10.54 -15.35
CA ASN A 109 16.78 11.42 -14.20
C ASN A 109 15.49 11.93 -13.52
N MET A 110 14.34 11.31 -13.81
CA MET A 110 13.08 11.63 -13.11
C MET A 110 13.04 10.99 -11.73
N GLU A 111 12.69 11.80 -10.71
CA GLU A 111 12.40 11.33 -9.36
C GLU A 111 11.03 10.62 -9.33
N CYS A 112 10.97 9.49 -8.63
CA CYS A 112 9.83 8.58 -8.52
C CYS A 112 9.72 8.08 -7.06
N GLU A 113 8.54 7.56 -6.66
CA GLU A 113 8.30 6.94 -5.34
C GLU A 113 7.36 5.73 -5.42
#